data_AF-A0A7C9AL37-F1
#
_entry.id   AF-A0A7C9AL37-F1
#
_cell.length_a   1.000
_cell.length_b   1.000
_cell.length_c   1.000
_cell.angle_alpha   90.00
_cell.angle_beta   90.00
_cell.angle_gamma   90.00
#
_symmetry.space_group_name_H-M   'P 1'
#
loop_
_entity.id
_entity.type
_entity.pdbx_description
1 polymer ?
#
loop_
_entity_poly.entity_id
_entity_poly.type
_entity_poly.pdbx_seq_one_letter_code
_entity_poly.pdbx_strand_id
1 'polypeptide(L)'
;TNMRIWRALSPKPKTTNLSLMKKVLQYDSTGDSDCPLCLPQEDSTVLKLIDSFELDESQKDAVRSCISIGKCPHQSSNVKLIWGPPGTGKTKTVASLLFVLLELRCRTLTCAPTNIAVLQV
;
A
#
# COMPACT_ATOMS: atom_id res chain seq x y z
N THR A 1 -21.48 -13.07 -0.65
CA THR A 1 -20.69 -12.02 -1.32
C THR A 1 -21.51 -10.80 -1.69
N ASN A 2 -22.63 -10.95 -2.43
CA ASN A 2 -23.44 -9.82 -2.92
C ASN A 2 -23.88 -8.82 -1.84
N MET A 3 -24.35 -9.31 -0.67
CA MET A 3 -24.71 -8.41 0.44
C MET A 3 -23.55 -7.58 0.99
N ARG A 4 -22.31 -8.09 0.93
CA ARG A 4 -21.12 -7.34 1.37
C ARG A 4 -20.78 -6.24 0.36
N ILE A 5 -20.83 -6.55 -0.92
CA ILE A 5 -20.63 -5.57 -2.01
C ILE A 5 -21.69 -4.48 -1.93
N TRP A 6 -22.97 -4.85 -1.84
CA TRP A 6 -24.07 -3.90 -1.73
C TRP A 6 -23.89 -2.94 -0.54
N ARG A 7 -23.50 -3.47 0.64
CA ARG A 7 -23.24 -2.64 1.83
C ARG A 7 -22.05 -1.70 1.64
N ALA A 8 -21.01 -2.11 0.93
CA ALA A 8 -19.85 -1.25 0.64
C ALA A 8 -20.21 -0.12 -0.35
N LEU A 9 -21.08 -0.41 -1.33
CA LEU A 9 -21.58 0.55 -2.31
C LEU A 9 -22.74 1.42 -1.83
N SER A 10 -23.38 1.05 -0.71
CA SER A 10 -24.51 1.77 -0.11
C SER A 10 -24.06 2.49 1.17
N PRO A 11 -23.27 3.58 1.04
CA PRO A 11 -22.66 4.24 2.17
C PRO A 11 -23.70 4.82 3.13
N LYS A 12 -23.51 4.56 4.42
CA LYS A 12 -24.17 5.37 5.45
C LYS A 12 -23.44 6.72 5.53
N PRO A 13 -24.15 7.85 5.61
CA PRO A 13 -23.54 9.19 5.51
C PRO A 13 -22.52 9.52 6.61
N LYS A 14 -22.50 8.79 7.73
CA LYS A 14 -21.58 9.04 8.87
C LYS A 14 -20.34 8.15 8.93
N THR A 15 -20.24 7.09 8.10
CA THR A 15 -19.17 6.07 8.24
C THR A 15 -18.30 5.94 6.99
N THR A 16 -18.54 6.74 5.96
CA THR A 16 -17.93 6.53 4.64
C THR A 16 -16.82 7.54 4.41
N ASN A 17 -15.60 7.05 4.23
CA ASN A 17 -14.45 7.88 3.86
C ASN A 17 -14.54 8.24 2.37
N LEU A 18 -15.30 9.30 2.07
CA LEU A 18 -15.57 9.75 0.70
C LEU A 18 -14.29 10.25 0.00
N SER A 19 -13.29 10.75 0.73
CA SER A 19 -12.02 11.18 0.13
C SER A 19 -11.20 9.99 -0.39
N LEU A 20 -11.15 8.89 0.36
CA LEU A 20 -10.53 7.65 -0.10
C LEU A 20 -11.23 7.09 -1.34
N MET A 21 -12.57 7.03 -1.34
CA MET A 21 -13.33 6.54 -2.49
C MET A 21 -13.08 7.38 -3.75
N LYS A 22 -13.09 8.70 -3.61
CA LYS A 22 -12.78 9.60 -4.73
C LYS A 22 -11.38 9.34 -5.27
N LYS A 23 -10.37 9.20 -4.41
CA LYS A 23 -8.99 8.88 -4.83
C LYS A 23 -8.88 7.54 -5.57
N VAL A 24 -9.63 6.52 -5.15
CA VAL A 24 -9.62 5.21 -5.83
C VAL A 24 -10.35 5.26 -7.16
N LEU A 25 -11.50 5.93 -7.23
CA LEU A 25 -12.32 6.01 -8.45
C LEU A 25 -11.74 6.96 -9.51
N GLN A 26 -11.10 8.04 -9.07
CA GLN A 26 -10.45 9.04 -9.91
C GLN A 26 -8.94 8.99 -9.64
N TYR A 27 -8.36 7.79 -9.76
CA TYR A 27 -6.92 7.65 -9.61
C TYR A 27 -6.22 8.48 -10.69
N ASP A 28 -5.48 9.48 -10.25
CA ASP A 28 -4.62 10.30 -11.09
C ASP A 28 -3.18 10.03 -10.69
N SER A 29 -2.38 9.51 -11.63
CA SER A 29 -0.94 9.26 -11.41
C SER A 29 -0.17 10.52 -11.07
N THR A 30 -0.70 11.71 -11.40
CA THR A 30 -0.11 13.01 -11.05
C THR A 30 -0.18 13.29 -9.54
N GLY A 31 -1.15 12.69 -8.85
CA GLY A 31 -1.33 12.76 -7.39
C GLY A 31 -0.55 11.71 -6.60
N ASP A 32 0.22 10.85 -7.28
CA ASP A 32 1.10 9.86 -6.66
C ASP A 32 2.45 10.46 -6.21
N SER A 33 2.50 11.80 -6.11
CA SER A 33 3.66 12.56 -5.68
C SER A 33 3.88 12.43 -4.18
N ASP A 34 5.15 12.30 -3.80
CA ASP A 34 5.56 12.34 -2.41
C ASP A 34 5.10 13.65 -1.76
N CYS A 35 4.75 13.58 -0.48
CA CYS A 35 4.28 14.76 0.23
C CYS A 35 5.39 15.81 0.26
N PRO A 36 5.16 17.03 -0.28
CA PRO A 36 6.21 18.06 -0.37
C PRO A 36 6.64 18.59 1.02
N LEU A 37 5.82 18.36 2.04
CA LEU A 37 6.09 18.73 3.43
C LEU A 37 6.84 17.65 4.20
N CYS A 38 6.83 16.41 3.70
CA CYS A 38 7.60 15.33 4.30
C CYS A 38 9.00 15.36 3.72
N LEU A 39 9.98 15.61 4.58
CA LEU A 39 11.38 15.40 4.19
C LEU A 39 11.59 13.92 3.89
N PRO A 40 12.38 13.57 2.86
CA PRO A 40 12.84 12.20 2.65
C PRO A 40 13.73 11.83 3.84
N GLN A 41 13.13 11.27 4.88
CA GLN A 41 13.84 10.70 6.00
C GLN A 41 13.92 9.21 5.76
N GLU A 42 15.03 8.78 5.16
CA GLU A 42 15.31 7.37 5.01
C GLU A 42 15.74 6.80 6.36
N ASP A 43 14.84 6.07 6.99
CA ASP A 43 15.16 5.31 8.18
C ASP A 43 16.14 4.21 7.79
N SER A 44 17.40 4.35 8.22
CA SER A 44 18.49 3.40 7.91
C SER A 44 18.14 1.95 8.26
N THR A 45 17.24 1.74 9.22
CA THR A 45 16.72 0.42 9.62
C THR A 45 15.80 -0.15 8.54
N VAL A 46 14.92 0.69 8.00
CA VAL A 46 13.97 0.32 6.93
C VAL A 46 14.73 -0.02 5.65
N LEU A 47 15.75 0.76 5.29
CA LEU A 47 16.58 0.48 4.11
C LEU A 47 17.25 -0.89 4.20
N LYS A 48 17.92 -1.16 5.33
CA LYS A 48 18.58 -2.46 5.57
C LYS A 48 17.60 -3.63 5.49
N LEU A 49 16.38 -3.44 5.98
CA LEU A 49 15.34 -4.45 5.90
C LEU A 49 14.94 -4.73 4.45
N ILE A 50 14.69 -3.67 3.67
CA ILE A 50 14.32 -3.77 2.26
C ILE A 50 15.43 -4.46 1.44
N ASP A 51 16.68 -4.10 1.70
CA ASP A 51 17.84 -4.67 1.00
C ASP A 51 18.04 -6.17 1.30
N SER A 52 17.51 -6.68 2.42
CA SER A 52 17.60 -8.12 2.76
C SER A 52 16.75 -9.04 1.88
N PHE A 53 15.82 -8.49 1.08
CA PHE A 53 14.85 -9.28 0.32
C PHE A 53 15.26 -9.58 -1.13
N GLU A 54 16.45 -9.17 -1.58
CA GLU A 54 16.89 -9.33 -2.98
C GLU A 54 15.83 -8.83 -3.98
N LEU A 55 15.29 -7.63 -3.72
CA LEU A 55 14.35 -6.96 -4.60
C LEU A 55 15.11 -6.20 -5.69
N ASP A 56 14.54 -6.08 -6.88
CA ASP A 56 15.03 -5.12 -7.87
C ASP A 56 14.69 -3.68 -7.45
N GLU A 57 15.33 -2.68 -8.05
CA GLU A 57 15.14 -1.29 -7.64
C GLU A 57 13.69 -0.80 -7.78
N SER A 58 12.95 -1.26 -8.81
CA SER A 58 11.54 -0.88 -8.97
C SER A 58 10.66 -1.42 -7.84
N GLN A 59 10.94 -2.64 -7.38
CA GLN A 59 10.26 -3.26 -6.26
C GLN A 59 10.65 -2.59 -4.93
N LYS A 60 11.94 -2.26 -4.74
CA LYS A 60 12.38 -1.51 -3.55
C LYS A 60 11.70 -0.15 -3.47
N ASP A 61 11.64 0.57 -4.58
CA ASP A 61 10.97 1.88 -4.65
C ASP A 61 9.48 1.78 -4.34
N ALA A 62 8.80 0.74 -4.84
CA ALA A 62 7.41 0.48 -4.49
C ALA A 62 7.22 0.25 -2.97
N VAL A 63 8.11 -0.51 -2.33
CA VAL A 63 8.08 -0.75 -0.88
C VAL A 63 8.36 0.55 -0.11
N ARG A 64 9.41 1.29 -0.48
CA ARG A 64 9.79 2.59 0.13
C ARG A 64 8.65 3.59 0.06
N SER A 65 8.04 3.74 -1.12
CA SER A 65 6.95 4.68 -1.35
C SER A 65 5.71 4.34 -0.50
N CYS A 66 5.39 3.05 -0.33
CA CYS A 66 4.29 2.62 0.54
C CYS A 66 4.56 2.89 2.03
N ILE A 67 5.80 2.76 2.49
CA ILE A 67 6.14 3.06 3.89
C ILE A 67 6.08 4.57 4.14
N SER A 68 6.60 5.36 3.21
CA SER A 68 6.58 6.83 3.27
C SER A 68 5.15 7.36 3.38
N ILE A 69 4.23 6.87 2.54
CA ILE A 69 2.84 7.33 2.56
C ILE A 69 2.12 6.96 3.87
N GLY A 70 2.49 5.84 4.50
CA GLY A 70 1.94 5.43 5.80
C GLY A 70 2.42 6.31 6.97
N LYS A 71 3.59 6.94 6.86
CA LYS A 71 4.16 7.83 7.88
C LYS A 71 3.75 9.30 7.73
N CYS A 72 3.15 9.69 6.60
CA CYS A 72 2.81 11.08 6.31
C CYS A 72 1.56 11.54 7.08
N PRO A 73 1.67 12.52 8.01
CA PRO A 73 0.51 13.04 8.74
C PRO A 73 -0.30 14.08 7.94
N HIS A 74 0.25 14.56 6.82
CA HIS A 74 -0.32 15.68 6.05
C HIS A 74 -1.38 15.24 5.04
N GLN A 75 -1.46 13.94 4.72
CA GLN A 75 -2.41 13.42 3.75
C GLN A 75 -3.44 12.54 4.44
N SER A 76 -4.73 12.88 4.26
CA SER A 76 -5.86 12.24 4.94
C SER A 76 -6.42 11.00 4.25
N SER A 77 -5.92 10.68 3.06
CA SER A 77 -6.37 9.53 2.26
C SER A 77 -5.22 9.06 1.38
N ASN A 78 -4.53 8.00 1.79
CA ASN A 78 -3.28 7.57 1.16
C ASN A 78 -3.52 6.29 0.39
N VAL A 79 -3.29 6.32 -0.93
CA VAL A 79 -3.46 5.19 -1.84
C VAL A 79 -2.23 5.15 -2.74
N LYS A 80 -1.59 3.98 -2.82
CA LYS A 80 -0.48 3.70 -3.72
C LYS A 80 -0.86 2.54 -4.62
N LEU A 81 -0.69 2.70 -5.93
CA LEU A 81 -0.91 1.64 -6.91
C LEU A 81 0.42 0.99 -7.27
N ILE A 82 0.60 -0.27 -6.87
CA ILE A 82 1.71 -1.10 -7.36
C ILE A 82 1.20 -1.91 -8.53
N TRP A 83 1.79 -1.68 -9.70
CA TRP A 83 1.47 -2.42 -10.93
C TRP A 83 2.69 -3.15 -11.45
N GLY A 84 2.50 -4.37 -11.97
CA GLY A 84 3.59 -5.19 -12.48
C GLY A 84 3.11 -6.24 -13.50
N PRO A 85 3.75 -6.37 -14.66
CA PRO A 85 3.48 -7.42 -15.65
C PRO A 85 3.54 -8.85 -15.09
N PRO A 86 3.13 -9.88 -15.85
CA PRO A 86 3.33 -11.27 -15.47
C PRO A 86 4.82 -11.56 -15.19
N GLY A 87 5.11 -12.30 -14.11
CA GLY A 87 6.48 -12.67 -13.74
C GLY A 87 7.30 -11.63 -12.97
N THR A 88 6.81 -10.40 -12.74
CA THR A 88 7.61 -9.32 -12.10
C THR A 88 7.64 -9.36 -10.57
N GLY A 89 7.45 -10.52 -9.96
CA GLY A 89 7.63 -10.68 -8.50
C GLY A 89 6.64 -9.94 -7.60
N LYS A 90 5.44 -9.54 -8.09
CA LYS A 90 4.42 -8.81 -7.29
C LYS A 90 4.20 -9.39 -5.88
N THR A 91 4.04 -10.71 -5.78
CA THR A 91 3.85 -11.40 -4.49
C THR A 91 5.07 -11.23 -3.58
N LYS A 92 6.29 -11.33 -4.13
CA LYS A 92 7.54 -11.11 -3.38
C LYS A 92 7.58 -9.67 -2.85
N THR A 93 7.25 -8.68 -3.69
CA THR A 93 7.19 -7.27 -3.29
C THR A 93 6.20 -7.03 -2.16
N VAL A 94 4.99 -7.59 -2.26
CA VAL A 94 3.96 -7.46 -1.22
C VAL A 94 4.40 -8.16 0.07
N ALA A 95 4.95 -9.37 0.00
CA ALA A 95 5.46 -10.09 1.17
C ALA A 95 6.58 -9.32 1.89
N SER A 96 7.53 -8.75 1.13
CA SER A 96 8.57 -7.88 1.67
C SER A 96 8.00 -6.63 2.35
N LEU A 97 7.02 -5.96 1.72
CA LEU A 97 6.34 -4.82 2.35
C LEU A 97 5.65 -5.21 3.66
N LEU A 98 4.95 -6.35 3.68
CA LEU A 98 4.28 -6.85 4.89
C LEU A 98 5.27 -7.15 6.02
N PHE A 99 6.42 -7.73 5.69
CA PHE A 99 7.48 -7.95 6.66
C PHE A 99 8.02 -6.63 7.21
N VAL A 100 8.27 -5.63 6.35
CA VAL A 100 8.71 -4.31 6.82
C VAL A 100 7.67 -3.66 7.74
N LEU A 101 6.39 -3.73 7.39
CA LEU A 101 5.31 -3.22 8.24
C LEU A 101 5.22 -3.97 9.57
N LEU A 102 5.49 -5.28 9.59
CA LEU A 102 5.55 -6.08 10.81
C LEU A 102 6.67 -5.63 11.75
N GLU A 103 7.89 -5.43 11.21
CA GLU A 103 9.04 -4.93 11.98
C GLU A 103 8.80 -3.52 12.51
N LEU A 104 8.09 -2.69 11.74
CA LEU A 104 7.62 -1.37 12.17
C LEU A 104 6.43 -1.42 13.16
N ARG A 105 6.00 -2.62 13.58
CA ARG A 105 4.87 -2.86 14.49
C ARG A 105 3.55 -2.27 14.01
N CYS A 106 3.37 -2.13 12.69
CA CYS A 106 2.13 -1.69 12.10
C CYS A 106 1.09 -2.82 12.13
N ARG A 107 -0.13 -2.51 12.58
CA ARG A 107 -1.26 -3.44 12.44
C ARG A 107 -1.74 -3.43 10.99
N THR A 108 -1.37 -4.45 10.24
CA THR A 108 -1.65 -4.53 8.80
C THR A 108 -2.79 -5.51 8.51
N LEU A 109 -3.70 -5.11 7.62
CA LEU A 109 -4.71 -5.99 7.05
C LEU A 109 -4.34 -6.28 5.59
N THR A 110 -4.10 -7.55 5.28
CA THR A 110 -3.84 -8.01 3.91
C THR A 110 -5.06 -8.74 3.37
N CYS A 111 -5.44 -8.43 2.14
CA CYS A 111 -6.57 -9.05 1.46
C CYS A 111 -6.15 -9.52 0.07
N ALA A 112 -6.69 -10.65 -0.38
CA ALA A 112 -6.61 -11.09 -1.76
C ALA A 112 -7.97 -11.65 -2.23
N PRO A 113 -8.25 -11.66 -3.55
CA PRO A 113 -9.56 -12.12 -4.06
C PRO A 113 -9.82 -13.62 -3.88
N THR A 114 -8.78 -14.45 -3.75
CA THR A 114 -8.88 -15.91 -3.63
C THR A 114 -8.12 -16.42 -2.43
N ASN A 115 -8.58 -17.53 -1.83
CA ASN A 115 -7.90 -18.15 -0.69
C ASN A 115 -6.49 -18.63 -1.05
N ILE A 116 -6.27 -19.10 -2.29
CA ILE A 116 -4.94 -19.51 -2.77
C ILE A 116 -3.97 -18.32 -2.75
N ALA A 117 -4.41 -17.15 -3.21
CA ALA A 117 -3.58 -15.95 -3.17
C ALA A 117 -3.29 -15.47 -1.74
N VAL A 118 -4.22 -15.68 -0.80
CA VAL A 118 -3.98 -15.40 0.63
C VAL A 118 -2.92 -16.33 1.21
N LEU A 119 -2.92 -17.62 0.83
CA LEU A 119 -1.95 -18.60 1.33
C LEU A 119 -0.54 -18.44 0.72
N GLN A 120 -0.43 -17.78 -0.44
CA GLN A 120 0.83 -17.56 -1.14
C GLN A 120 1.62 -16.37 -0.62
N VAL A 121 0.96 -15.47 0.12
CA VAL A 121 1.57 -14.28 0.73
C VAL A 121 1.87 -14.59 2.19
#